data_AF-G1PBM4-F1
#
_entry.id   AF-G1PBM4-F1
#
_cell.length_a   1.000
_cell.length_b   1.000
_cell.length_c   1.000
_cell.angle_alpha   90.00
_cell.angle_beta   90.00
_cell.angle_gamma   90.00
#
_symmetry.space_group_name_H-M   'P 1'
#
loop_
_entity.id
_entity.type
_entity.pdbx_description
1 polymer ?
#
loop_
_entity_poly.entity_id
_entity_poly.type
_entity_poly.pdbx_seq_one_letter_code
_entity_poly.pdbx_strand_id
1 'polypeptide(L)'
;MDGRRMPRWALLLLLWGSCTSSLPVDTGAFRRIILKKMPSVRESLKDRGVDVARLRVEGSQFSGRPPFTNSTAPVVLTNYLDIQYYGEIGIGTPPQTFKVIFDTGSANLWVPSTKCSP
;
A
#
# COMPACT_ATOMS: atom_id res chain seq x y z
N MET A 1 22.92 -48.93 -45.30
CA MET A 1 22.71 -47.92 -44.24
C MET A 1 21.79 -46.86 -44.82
N ASP A 2 20.50 -47.01 -44.58
CA ASP A 2 19.46 -46.23 -45.26
C ASP A 2 19.18 -44.93 -44.48
N GLY A 3 19.59 -43.80 -45.08
CA GLY A 3 19.45 -42.46 -44.53
C GLY A 3 18.03 -41.96 -44.72
N ARG A 4 17.15 -42.25 -43.75
CA ARG A 4 15.77 -41.76 -43.73
C ARG A 4 15.74 -40.23 -43.70
N ARG A 5 15.47 -39.64 -44.86
CA ARG A 5 15.17 -38.22 -45.05
C ARG A 5 13.87 -37.88 -44.32
N MET A 6 13.93 -36.94 -43.37
CA MET A 6 12.74 -36.50 -42.65
C MET A 6 11.75 -35.83 -43.61
N PRO A 7 10.44 -36.14 -43.53
CA PRO A 7 9.46 -35.58 -44.44
C PRO A 7 9.21 -34.10 -44.11
N ARG A 8 8.93 -33.27 -45.13
CA ARG A 8 8.80 -31.80 -45.00
C ARG A 8 7.70 -31.37 -44.01
N TRP A 9 6.72 -32.22 -43.74
CA TRP A 9 5.69 -31.99 -42.71
C TRP A 9 6.20 -32.21 -41.27
N ALA A 10 7.23 -33.05 -41.07
CA ALA A 10 7.85 -33.24 -39.76
C ALA A 10 8.64 -32.00 -39.31
N LEU A 11 9.24 -31.27 -40.25
CA LEU A 11 9.86 -29.96 -39.97
C LEU A 11 8.82 -28.91 -39.54
N LEU A 12 7.63 -28.90 -40.16
CA LEU A 12 6.54 -27.98 -39.80
C LEU A 12 5.99 -28.26 -38.39
N LEU A 13 5.90 -29.52 -37.98
CA LEU A 13 5.50 -29.88 -36.62
C LEU A 13 6.56 -29.49 -35.56
N LEU A 14 7.85 -29.58 -35.89
CA LEU A 14 8.94 -29.13 -35.01
C LEU A 14 8.93 -27.60 -34.82
N LEU A 15 8.58 -26.84 -35.86
CA LEU A 15 8.46 -25.37 -35.82
C LEU A 15 7.20 -24.88 -35.08
N TRP A 16 6.11 -25.65 -35.04
CA TRP A 16 4.93 -25.30 -34.23
C TRP A 16 5.07 -25.69 -32.75
N GLY A 17 5.80 -26.77 -32.45
CA GLY A 17 6.05 -27.22 -31.08
C GLY A 17 7.08 -26.38 -30.31
N SER A 18 7.79 -25.47 -30.97
CA SER A 18 8.84 -24.63 -30.36
C SER A 18 8.37 -23.23 -29.97
N CYS A 19 7.12 -22.86 -30.29
CA CYS A 19 6.54 -21.55 -29.91
C CYS A 19 5.56 -21.64 -28.72
N THR A 20 5.59 -22.75 -27.99
CA THR A 20 4.94 -22.88 -26.67
C THR A 20 5.99 -22.86 -25.55
N SER A 21 7.04 -22.05 -25.70
CA SER A 21 7.84 -21.60 -24.56
C SER A 21 6.96 -20.69 -23.71
N SER A 22 6.14 -21.32 -22.86
CA SER A 22 5.69 -20.87 -21.55
C SER A 22 5.96 -19.40 -21.25
N LEU A 23 5.08 -18.52 -21.76
CA LEU A 23 4.82 -17.29 -21.02
C LEU A 23 4.29 -17.75 -19.66
N PRO A 24 4.90 -17.35 -18.53
CA PRO A 24 4.28 -17.58 -17.23
C PRO A 24 2.93 -16.85 -17.28
N VAL A 25 1.85 -17.62 -17.38
CA VAL A 25 0.54 -17.13 -17.01
C VAL A 25 0.70 -16.75 -15.54
N ASP A 26 0.77 -15.45 -15.27
CA ASP A 26 0.58 -14.92 -13.93
C ASP A 26 -0.85 -15.28 -13.56
N THR A 27 -1.03 -16.47 -12.97
CA THR A 27 -2.26 -16.83 -12.29
C THR A 27 -2.34 -15.87 -11.13
N GLY A 28 -2.90 -14.68 -11.36
CA GLY A 28 -2.86 -13.52 -10.48
C GLY A 28 -3.14 -13.92 -9.04
N ALA A 29 -2.07 -14.26 -8.33
CA ALA A 29 -2.18 -14.81 -7.00
C ALA A 29 -2.60 -13.65 -6.11
N PHE A 30 -3.63 -13.85 -5.30
CA PHE A 30 -4.17 -12.84 -4.42
C PHE A 30 -3.04 -12.16 -3.63
N ARG A 31 -2.74 -10.90 -3.94
CA ARG A 31 -1.77 -10.09 -3.20
C ARG A 31 -2.47 -9.58 -1.94
N ARG A 32 -2.00 -10.02 -0.78
CA ARG A 32 -2.57 -9.66 0.53
C ARG A 32 -1.51 -8.94 1.35
N ILE A 33 -1.93 -7.88 2.02
CA ILE A 33 -1.14 -7.17 3.02
C ILE A 33 -1.74 -7.49 4.37
N ILE A 34 -0.94 -8.10 5.26
CA ILE A 34 -1.40 -8.44 6.61
C ILE A 34 -1.35 -7.19 7.49
N LEU A 35 -2.46 -6.91 8.16
CA LEU A 35 -2.54 -5.83 9.13
C LEU A 35 -2.26 -6.35 10.54
N LYS A 36 -1.49 -5.58 11.30
CA LYS A 36 -1.16 -5.82 12.70
C LYS A 36 -1.89 -4.81 13.57
N LYS A 37 -2.46 -5.26 14.69
CA LYS A 37 -3.10 -4.38 15.68
C LYS A 37 -2.02 -3.63 16.48
N MET A 38 -2.30 -2.37 16.83
CA MET A 38 -1.52 -1.55 17.75
C MET A 38 -2.45 -0.77 18.70
N PRO A 39 -1.98 -0.38 19.90
CA PRO A 39 -2.69 0.56 20.74
C PRO A 39 -2.88 1.87 19.99
N SER A 40 -4.11 2.39 20.01
CA SER A 40 -4.42 3.71 19.50
C SER A 40 -3.75 4.80 20.35
N VAL A 41 -3.63 6.00 19.79
CA VAL A 41 -3.14 7.17 20.54
C VAL A 41 -4.06 7.45 21.72
N ARG A 42 -5.38 7.29 21.55
CA ARG A 42 -6.36 7.44 22.63
C ARG A 42 -6.11 6.45 23.77
N GLU A 43 -5.94 5.16 23.46
CA GLU A 43 -5.66 4.13 24.47
C GLU A 43 -4.35 4.45 25.20
N SER A 44 -3.28 4.74 24.45
CA SER A 44 -1.99 5.09 25.02
C SER A 44 -2.03 6.34 25.92
N LEU A 45 -2.86 7.33 25.59
CA LEU A 45 -3.05 8.53 26.41
C LEU A 45 -3.86 8.23 27.68
N LYS A 46 -4.91 7.42 27.56
CA LYS A 46 -5.71 6.96 28.72
C LYS A 46 -4.85 6.16 29.70
N ASP A 47 -4.02 5.25 29.19
CA ASP A 47 -3.11 4.43 30.02
C ASP A 47 -2.09 5.30 30.78
N ARG A 48 -1.76 6.47 30.24
CA ARG A 48 -0.90 7.48 30.88
C ARG A 48 -1.65 8.44 31.81
N GLY A 49 -2.94 8.25 32.03
CA GLY A 49 -3.77 9.10 32.88
C GLY A 49 -4.13 10.45 32.26
N VAL A 50 -3.99 10.61 30.94
CA VAL A 50 -4.37 11.85 30.24
C VAL A 50 -5.87 11.85 29.97
N ASP A 51 -6.54 12.92 30.40
CA ASP A 51 -7.96 13.13 30.08
C ASP A 51 -8.15 13.50 28.59
N VAL A 52 -8.48 12.47 27.81
CA VAL A 52 -8.71 12.59 26.36
C VAL A 52 -9.93 13.45 25.98
N ALA A 53 -10.84 13.74 26.92
CA ALA A 53 -11.97 14.61 26.65
C ALA A 53 -11.52 16.07 26.46
N ARG A 54 -10.51 16.50 27.22
CA ARG A 54 -9.94 17.86 27.14
C ARG A 54 -9.20 18.10 25.83
N LEU A 55 -8.51 17.10 25.29
CA LEU A 55 -7.77 17.20 24.03
C LEU A 55 -8.66 17.41 22.79
N ARG A 56 -9.92 16.94 22.84
CA ARG A 56 -10.86 17.07 21.72
C ARG A 56 -11.29 18.53 21.47
N VAL A 57 -11.19 19.38 22.49
CA VAL A 57 -11.55 20.81 22.43
C VAL A 57 -10.45 21.64 21.75
N GLU A 58 -9.19 21.22 21.82
CA GLU A 58 -8.07 21.94 21.19
C GLU A 58 -7.90 21.58 19.70
N GLY A 59 -8.22 20.35 19.29
CA GLY A 59 -8.05 19.86 17.92
C GLY A 59 -9.09 20.35 16.90
N SER A 60 -10.17 21.00 17.33
CA SER A 60 -11.24 21.51 16.44
C SER A 60 -10.91 22.84 15.77
N GLN A 61 -9.75 23.45 16.04
CA GLN A 61 -9.39 24.76 15.47
C GLN A 61 -8.85 24.68 14.03
N PHE A 62 -8.52 23.50 13.50
CA PHE A 62 -7.95 23.39 12.14
C PHE A 62 -9.00 23.32 11.02
N SER A 63 -10.30 23.31 11.33
CA SER A 63 -11.39 23.24 10.35
C SER A 63 -11.88 24.60 9.84
N GLY A 64 -11.26 25.71 10.25
CA GLY A 64 -11.69 27.08 9.94
C GLY A 64 -11.45 27.59 8.51
N ARG A 65 -11.24 26.71 7.51
CA ARG A 65 -11.11 27.18 6.11
C ARG A 65 -12.51 27.33 5.51
N PRO A 66 -12.93 28.54 5.07
CA PRO A 66 -14.25 28.73 4.50
C PRO A 66 -14.40 27.86 3.23
N PRO A 67 -15.58 27.27 2.98
CA PRO A 67 -15.82 26.49 1.78
C PRO A 67 -15.97 27.48 0.62
N PHE A 68 -14.89 27.67 -0.15
CA PHE A 68 -14.95 28.53 -1.32
C PHE A 68 -14.69 27.77 -2.62
N THR A 69 -15.72 27.85 -3.47
CA THR A 69 -15.79 27.71 -4.94
C THR A 69 -15.51 26.33 -5.53
N ASN A 70 -16.55 25.77 -6.18
CA ASN A 70 -16.53 24.78 -7.28
C ASN A 70 -15.13 24.31 -7.69
N SER A 71 -14.56 23.40 -6.91
CA SER A 71 -13.28 22.75 -7.19
C SER A 71 -13.32 21.35 -6.62
N THR A 72 -12.76 20.40 -7.37
CA THR A 72 -12.52 19.02 -6.97
C THR A 72 -11.36 18.98 -5.96
N ALA A 73 -11.53 19.64 -4.82
CA ALA A 73 -10.54 19.67 -3.74
C ALA A 73 -10.78 18.49 -2.78
N PRO A 74 -9.73 17.86 -2.24
CA PRO A 74 -9.88 16.79 -1.26
C PRO A 74 -10.57 17.30 0.01
N VAL A 75 -11.52 16.50 0.50
CA VAL A 75 -12.22 16.77 1.77
C VAL A 75 -11.34 16.26 2.91
N VAL A 76 -10.98 17.16 3.83
CA VAL A 76 -10.12 16.81 4.96
C VAL A 76 -10.93 16.02 6.00
N LEU A 77 -10.61 14.74 6.13
CA LEU A 77 -11.08 13.87 7.21
C LEU A 77 -9.88 13.57 8.12
N THR A 78 -10.00 13.87 9.41
CA THR A 78 -8.92 13.61 10.38
C THR A 78 -9.47 12.88 11.60
N ASN A 79 -9.12 11.61 11.75
CA ASN A 79 -9.28 10.87 13.02
C ASN A 79 -8.09 9.92 13.25
N TYR A 80 -6.92 10.49 13.53
CA TYR A 80 -5.72 9.70 13.82
C TYR A 80 -5.70 9.11 15.23
N LEU A 81 -6.57 9.60 16.13
CA LEU A 81 -6.54 9.21 17.54
C LEU A 81 -7.02 7.78 17.80
N ASP A 82 -7.88 7.26 16.91
CA ASP A 82 -8.53 5.96 17.05
C ASP A 82 -7.98 4.91 16.07
N ILE A 83 -6.89 5.22 15.37
CA ILE A 83 -6.23 4.29 14.45
C ILE A 83 -5.60 3.14 15.24
N GLN A 84 -5.92 1.90 14.85
CA GLN A 84 -5.55 0.68 15.58
C GLN A 84 -4.84 -0.38 14.73
N TYR A 85 -4.79 -0.22 13.41
CA TYR A 85 -4.20 -1.24 12.52
C TYR A 85 -3.20 -0.59 11.57
N TYR A 86 -2.03 -1.23 11.41
CA TYR A 86 -1.00 -0.83 10.46
C TYR A 86 -0.56 -2.04 9.63
N GLY A 87 0.02 -1.81 8.47
CA GLY A 87 0.80 -2.82 7.75
C GLY A 87 2.23 -2.35 7.51
N GLU A 88 3.05 -3.21 6.93
CA GLU A 88 4.47 -2.95 6.68
C GLU A 88 4.72 -2.83 5.17
N ILE A 89 5.46 -1.80 4.78
CA ILE A 89 5.90 -1.58 3.39
C ILE A 89 7.42 -1.40 3.34
N GLY A 90 8.03 -1.72 2.19
CA GLY A 90 9.44 -1.44 1.91
C GLY A 90 9.58 -0.29 0.92
N ILE A 91 10.48 0.66 1.21
CA ILE A 91 10.81 1.78 0.30
C ILE A 91 12.30 1.76 -0.03
N GLY A 92 12.64 1.87 -1.31
CA GLY A 92 14.01 1.96 -1.81
C GLY A 92 14.68 0.62 -2.11
N THR A 93 15.97 0.68 -2.50
CA THR A 93 16.84 -0.46 -2.79
C THR A 93 18.19 -0.24 -2.11
N PRO A 94 18.60 -1.05 -1.11
CA PRO A 94 17.80 -2.12 -0.48
C PRO A 94 16.56 -1.56 0.24
N PRO A 95 15.49 -2.37 0.41
CA PRO A 95 14.25 -1.90 1.04
C PRO A 95 14.43 -1.48 2.50
N GLN A 96 13.92 -0.29 2.85
CA GLN A 96 13.75 0.16 4.24
C GLN A 96 12.31 -0.05 4.67
N THR A 97 12.08 -0.73 5.80
CA THR A 97 10.73 -1.10 6.25
C THR A 97 10.08 0.02 7.06
N PHE A 98 8.84 0.36 6.72
CA PHE A 98 8.01 1.34 7.43
C PHE A 98 6.68 0.72 7.86
N LYS A 99 6.19 1.12 9.04
CA LYS A 99 4.82 0.84 9.49
C LYS A 99 3.90 1.96 9.02
N VAL A 100 2.87 1.61 8.25
CA VAL A 100 1.96 2.59 7.63
C VAL A 100 0.51 2.25 7.87
N ILE A 101 -0.33 3.28 7.85
CA ILE A 101 -1.79 3.15 7.90
C ILE A 101 -2.32 3.12 6.47
N PHE A 102 -3.19 2.16 6.19
CA PHE A 102 -3.91 2.08 4.92
C PHE A 102 -5.19 2.90 5.04
N ASP A 103 -5.08 4.19 4.70
CA ASP A 103 -6.15 5.19 4.80
C ASP A 103 -6.88 5.38 3.47
N THR A 104 -8.18 5.08 3.45
CA THR A 104 -9.04 5.31 2.27
C THR A 104 -9.55 6.75 2.16
N GLY A 105 -9.34 7.57 3.19
CA GLY A 105 -9.71 8.99 3.22
C GLY A 105 -8.69 9.91 2.56
N SER A 106 -7.56 9.40 2.09
CA SER A 106 -6.50 10.16 1.44
C SER A 106 -5.87 9.41 0.26
N ALA A 107 -5.10 10.13 -0.56
CA ALA A 107 -4.43 9.58 -1.75
C ALA A 107 -2.90 9.74 -1.72
N ASN A 108 -2.35 10.18 -0.58
CA ASN A 108 -0.93 10.48 -0.43
C ASN A 108 -0.21 9.37 0.35
N LEU A 109 0.96 8.95 -0.14
CA LEU A 109 1.93 8.19 0.63
C LEU A 109 2.99 9.13 1.19
N TRP A 110 3.23 9.08 2.50
CA TRP A 110 4.29 9.82 3.15
C TRP A 110 4.89 9.00 4.29
N VAL A 111 6.18 9.20 4.56
CA VAL A 111 6.91 8.60 5.67
C VAL A 111 7.83 9.67 6.31
N PRO A 112 8.20 9.53 7.59
CA PRO A 112 9.19 10.41 8.21
C PRO A 112 10.52 10.40 7.44
N SER A 113 11.17 11.56 7.36
CA SER A 113 12.45 11.73 6.67
C SER A 113 13.60 11.86 7.66
N THR A 114 14.79 11.40 7.27
CA THR A 114 16.04 11.71 7.99
C THR A 114 16.39 13.20 7.99
N LYS A 115 15.70 14.00 7.17
CA LYS A 115 15.84 15.46 7.11
C LYS A 115 14.95 16.22 8.10
N CYS A 116 14.16 15.53 8.94
CA CYS A 116 13.37 16.19 9.98
C CYS A 116 14.28 16.80 11.05
N SER A 117 13.93 17.99 11.56
CA SER A 117 14.65 18.59 12.69
C SER A 117 14.41 17.77 13.96
N PRO A 118 15.40 17.73 14.89
CA PRO A 118 15.21 17.16 16.22
C PRO A 118 14.09 17.85 17.01
#